data_AF-A0AAW0C7A4-F1
#
_entry.id   AF-A0AAW0C7A4-F1
#
_cell.length_a   1.000
_cell.length_b   1.000
_cell.length_c   1.000
_cell.angle_alpha   90.00
_cell.angle_beta   90.00
_cell.angle_gamma   90.00
#
_symmetry.space_group_name_H-M   'P 1'
#
loop_
_entity.id
_entity.type
_entity.pdbx_description
1 polymer ?
#
loop_
_entity_poly.entity_id
_entity_poly.type
_entity_poly.pdbx_seq_one_letter_code
_entity_poly.pdbx_strand_id
1 'polypeptide(L)'
;MPPRKSGPTLAPISWEADNHNLLRKMFAEVEKKDNRLVIIGKKNPSENSVGLSKIAVFKGIGKIILPDAAAIDEDGLAKRVKNKYDSMYALYKKQAKRLRQTGGGLGGNDAKDEDDDSSHEYMSFYIPQGGPEDTAEPRVKNLWSQITEEFEFFPFFHNLYSTRANVNPPVIITGVGPTGRKIVHLQPPSDKAATPAHVPFPDHLIDPALLNLSATPPPLPPATPLPPQSRSSSPIPWSPSPQKKRPSPVKRSPLKENRVPPSSTQKVKVKSENKNDTVLSAALLRARENVKKTPAKRTLEDTLVSLHEATVKQAAKRAATQDDLAKRRLMIEEKGQVLEMFRAGMYSQEAAMEEIAKIESQYTFTQPSPAKRRRPRDILADQPNKNPSLNL
;
A
#
# COMPACT_ATOMS: atom_id res chain seq x y z
N MET A 1 -34.21 20.73 -10.20
CA MET A 1 -33.40 19.87 -11.10
C MET A 1 -34.27 18.72 -11.57
N PRO A 2 -34.34 18.41 -12.88
CA PRO A 2 -35.13 17.27 -13.35
C PRO A 2 -34.56 15.95 -12.82
N PRO A 3 -35.41 14.97 -12.44
CA PRO A 3 -34.96 13.66 -12.01
C PRO A 3 -34.19 12.99 -13.15
N ARG A 4 -32.97 12.53 -12.87
CA ARG A 4 -32.19 11.72 -13.84
C ARG A 4 -32.99 10.44 -14.08
N LYS A 5 -33.41 10.20 -15.32
CA LYS A 5 -34.00 8.92 -15.74
C LYS A 5 -33.03 7.81 -15.32
N SER A 6 -33.47 6.94 -14.40
CA SER A 6 -32.71 5.75 -14.03
C SER A 6 -32.62 4.86 -15.27
N GLY A 7 -31.41 4.60 -15.74
CA GLY A 7 -31.19 3.66 -16.84
C GLY A 7 -31.71 2.25 -16.51
N PRO A 8 -31.80 1.37 -17.52
CA PRO A 8 -32.20 -0.02 -17.32
C PRO A 8 -31.33 -0.66 -16.22
N THR A 9 -31.98 -1.28 -15.24
CA THR A 9 -31.29 -1.89 -14.09
C THR A 9 -31.08 -3.37 -14.35
N LEU A 10 -29.82 -3.80 -14.46
CA LEU A 10 -29.46 -5.21 -14.58
C LEU A 10 -29.82 -5.98 -13.31
N ALA A 11 -30.46 -7.14 -13.47
CA ALA A 11 -30.72 -8.08 -12.38
C ALA A 11 -29.42 -8.48 -11.65
N PRO A 12 -29.45 -8.79 -10.34
CA PRO A 12 -28.29 -9.30 -9.62
C PRO A 12 -27.71 -10.56 -10.31
N ILE A 13 -26.39 -10.61 -10.45
CA ILE A 13 -25.71 -11.77 -11.06
C ILE A 13 -25.37 -12.75 -9.94
N SER A 14 -25.87 -13.98 -10.05
CA SER A 14 -25.50 -15.06 -9.12
C SER A 14 -24.16 -15.67 -9.53
N TRP A 15 -23.07 -15.15 -8.97
CA TRP A 15 -21.71 -15.61 -9.29
C TRP A 15 -21.37 -17.00 -8.74
N GLU A 16 -22.12 -17.45 -7.73
CA GLU A 16 -21.87 -18.68 -6.96
C GLU A 16 -22.80 -19.83 -7.37
N ALA A 17 -23.79 -19.56 -8.22
CA ALA A 17 -24.64 -20.59 -8.81
C ALA A 17 -23.82 -21.61 -9.64
N ASP A 18 -24.36 -22.81 -9.75
CA ASP A 18 -23.83 -23.91 -10.58
C ASP A 18 -22.35 -24.19 -10.33
N ASN A 19 -21.94 -24.27 -9.06
CA ASN A 19 -20.55 -24.54 -8.67
C ASN A 19 -19.55 -23.52 -9.29
N HIS A 20 -19.91 -22.24 -9.21
CA HIS A 20 -19.13 -21.13 -9.74
C HIS A 20 -18.85 -21.20 -11.26
N ASN A 21 -19.71 -21.87 -12.04
CA ASN A 21 -19.54 -22.04 -13.49
C ASN A 21 -19.29 -20.70 -14.21
N LEU A 22 -20.00 -19.64 -13.82
CA LEU A 22 -19.84 -18.32 -14.41
C LEU A 22 -18.45 -17.72 -14.13
N LEU A 23 -17.90 -17.92 -12.93
CA LEU A 23 -16.54 -17.49 -12.59
C LEU A 23 -15.50 -18.29 -13.38
N ARG A 24 -15.70 -19.60 -13.53
CA ARG A 24 -14.84 -20.47 -14.35
C ARG A 24 -14.81 -19.99 -15.82
N LYS A 25 -15.98 -19.69 -16.41
CA LYS A 25 -16.08 -19.12 -17.77
C LYS A 25 -15.38 -17.76 -17.87
N MET A 26 -15.58 -16.87 -16.89
CA MET A 26 -14.89 -15.58 -16.84
C MET A 26 -13.37 -15.76 -16.80
N PHE A 27 -12.85 -16.68 -15.99
CA PHE A 27 -11.41 -16.93 -15.89
C PHE A 27 -10.81 -17.56 -17.15
N ALA A 28 -11.52 -18.48 -17.80
CA ALA A 28 -11.12 -19.02 -19.10
C ALA A 28 -11.00 -17.92 -20.16
N GLU A 29 -11.92 -16.96 -20.17
CA GLU A 29 -11.83 -15.79 -21.05
C GLU A 29 -10.67 -14.84 -20.69
N VAL A 30 -10.38 -14.64 -19.40
CA VAL A 30 -9.22 -13.83 -18.95
C VAL A 30 -7.89 -14.46 -19.36
N GLU A 31 -7.82 -15.80 -19.41
CA GLU A 31 -6.60 -16.54 -19.74
C GLU A 31 -6.20 -16.43 -21.22
N LYS A 32 -7.17 -16.15 -22.11
CA LYS A 32 -6.91 -15.90 -23.53
C LYS A 32 -5.81 -14.85 -23.71
N LYS A 33 -4.87 -15.12 -24.61
CA LYS A 33 -3.63 -14.34 -24.77
C LYS A 33 -3.88 -12.83 -24.87
N ASP A 34 -4.80 -12.40 -25.72
CA ASP A 34 -5.08 -10.98 -25.95
C ASP A 34 -5.69 -10.29 -24.73
N ASN A 35 -6.62 -10.97 -24.06
CA ASN A 35 -7.25 -10.48 -22.84
C ASN A 35 -6.23 -10.41 -21.69
N ARG A 36 -5.41 -11.45 -21.56
CA ARG A 36 -4.37 -11.56 -20.54
C ARG A 36 -3.36 -10.43 -20.62
N LEU A 37 -2.92 -10.09 -21.83
CA LEU A 37 -1.97 -8.99 -22.08
C LEU A 37 -2.51 -7.64 -21.60
N VAL A 38 -3.81 -7.39 -21.80
CA VAL A 38 -4.45 -6.13 -21.39
C VAL A 38 -4.78 -6.12 -19.89
N ILE A 39 -5.27 -7.23 -19.33
CA ILE A 39 -5.72 -7.30 -17.94
C ILE A 39 -4.53 -7.36 -16.96
N ILE A 40 -3.60 -8.28 -17.19
CA ILE A 40 -2.47 -8.56 -16.28
C ILE A 40 -1.20 -7.82 -16.72
N GLY A 41 -1.02 -7.64 -18.02
CA GLY A 41 0.17 -6.98 -18.60
C GLY A 41 1.08 -7.96 -19.34
N LYS A 42 2.12 -7.39 -19.97
CA LYS A 42 3.12 -8.09 -20.78
C LYS A 42 4.00 -8.98 -19.91
N LYS A 43 4.11 -10.27 -20.21
CA LYS A 43 5.06 -11.19 -19.53
C LYS A 43 6.46 -10.99 -20.06
N ASN A 44 6.57 -10.83 -21.38
CA ASN A 44 7.84 -10.60 -22.07
C ASN A 44 7.89 -9.17 -22.64
N PRO A 45 9.06 -8.52 -22.64
CA PRO A 45 9.22 -7.18 -23.23
C PRO A 45 8.80 -7.10 -24.71
N SER A 46 8.92 -8.21 -25.45
CA SER A 46 8.57 -8.32 -26.87
C SER A 46 7.07 -8.40 -27.16
N GLU A 47 6.22 -8.59 -26.15
CA GLU A 47 4.77 -8.64 -26.36
C GLU A 47 4.22 -7.22 -26.60
N ASN A 48 3.51 -7.03 -27.71
CA ASN A 48 2.84 -5.77 -27.98
C ASN A 48 1.45 -5.76 -27.33
N SER A 49 1.13 -4.66 -26.64
CA SER A 49 -0.21 -4.47 -26.08
C SER A 49 -1.15 -4.12 -27.22
N VAL A 50 -2.23 -4.89 -27.36
CA VAL A 50 -3.39 -4.48 -28.16
C VAL A 50 -3.89 -3.18 -27.51
N GLY A 51 -4.08 -2.10 -28.27
CA GLY A 51 -4.47 -0.77 -27.77
C GLY A 51 -5.87 -0.69 -27.14
N LEU A 52 -6.40 -1.82 -26.66
CA LEU A 52 -7.68 -1.95 -26.00
C LEU A 52 -7.57 -1.53 -24.53
N SER A 53 -8.60 -0.85 -24.05
CA SER A 53 -8.74 -0.58 -22.62
C SER A 53 -9.16 -1.84 -21.86
N LYS A 54 -8.82 -1.93 -20.57
CA LYS A 54 -9.28 -3.04 -19.71
C LYS A 54 -10.80 -3.18 -19.71
N ILE A 55 -11.54 -2.07 -19.71
CA ILE A 55 -13.00 -2.10 -19.71
C ILE A 55 -13.56 -2.65 -21.03
N ALA A 56 -12.92 -2.37 -22.17
CA ALA A 56 -13.31 -2.95 -23.46
C ALA A 56 -13.13 -4.48 -23.47
N VAL A 57 -12.07 -4.98 -22.85
CA VAL A 57 -11.88 -6.43 -22.67
C VAL A 57 -12.98 -7.02 -21.79
N PHE A 58 -13.27 -6.44 -20.63
CA PHE A 58 -14.34 -6.94 -19.76
C PHE A 58 -15.74 -6.82 -20.39
N LYS A 59 -15.93 -5.87 -21.29
CA LYS A 59 -17.14 -5.72 -22.11
C LYS A 59 -17.28 -6.91 -23.09
N GLY A 60 -16.19 -7.30 -23.76
CA GLY A 60 -16.13 -8.52 -24.56
C GLY A 60 -16.37 -9.80 -23.75
N ILE A 61 -15.73 -9.93 -22.58
CA ILE A 61 -15.94 -11.06 -21.67
C ILE A 61 -17.41 -11.14 -21.23
N GLY A 62 -18.00 -10.00 -20.84
CA GLY A 62 -19.41 -9.92 -20.43
C GLY A 62 -20.37 -10.42 -21.50
N LYS A 63 -20.17 -10.04 -22.77
CA LYS A 63 -20.94 -10.52 -23.91
C LYS A 63 -20.88 -12.04 -24.09
N ILE A 64 -19.72 -12.64 -23.84
CA ILE A 64 -19.51 -14.08 -24.01
C ILE A 64 -20.20 -14.86 -22.87
N ILE A 65 -20.05 -14.40 -21.63
CA ILE A 65 -20.52 -15.15 -20.45
C ILE A 65 -22.00 -14.90 -20.13
N LEU A 66 -22.55 -13.74 -20.49
CA LEU A 66 -23.92 -13.31 -20.19
C LEU A 66 -24.50 -12.46 -21.35
N PRO A 67 -24.78 -13.07 -22.52
CA PRO A 67 -25.26 -12.34 -23.70
C PRO A 67 -26.57 -11.58 -23.45
N ASP A 68 -27.52 -12.18 -22.72
CA ASP A 68 -28.82 -11.57 -22.43
C ASP A 68 -28.70 -10.30 -21.58
N ALA A 69 -27.82 -10.32 -20.58
CA ALA A 69 -27.55 -9.13 -19.76
C ALA A 69 -26.78 -8.06 -20.55
N ALA A 70 -25.91 -8.47 -21.47
CA ALA A 70 -25.16 -7.55 -22.34
C ALA A 70 -26.09 -6.81 -23.31
N ALA A 71 -27.19 -7.44 -23.76
CA ALA A 71 -28.21 -6.82 -24.59
C ALA A 71 -28.98 -5.70 -23.86
N ILE A 72 -29.05 -5.75 -22.52
CA ILE A 72 -29.77 -4.76 -21.69
C ILE A 72 -28.87 -3.56 -21.36
N ASP A 73 -27.69 -3.82 -20.78
CA ASP A 73 -26.73 -2.77 -20.40
C ASP A 73 -25.30 -3.32 -20.43
N GLU A 74 -24.66 -3.20 -21.59
CA GLU A 74 -23.33 -3.72 -21.84
C GLU A 74 -22.26 -3.08 -20.94
N ASP A 75 -22.36 -1.77 -20.68
CA ASP A 75 -21.37 -1.03 -19.89
C ASP A 75 -21.52 -1.30 -18.39
N GLY A 76 -22.77 -1.42 -17.90
CA GLY A 76 -23.06 -1.85 -16.55
C GLY A 76 -22.58 -3.27 -16.29
N LEU A 77 -22.78 -4.19 -17.24
CA LEU A 77 -22.29 -5.55 -17.15
C LEU A 77 -20.76 -5.60 -17.11
N ALA A 78 -20.08 -4.89 -18.02
CA ALA A 78 -18.62 -4.83 -18.06
C ALA A 78 -18.02 -4.37 -16.71
N LYS A 79 -18.63 -3.36 -16.07
CA LYS A 79 -18.23 -2.90 -14.73
C LYS A 79 -18.46 -3.96 -13.66
N ARG A 80 -19.57 -4.70 -13.70
CA ARG A 80 -19.85 -5.77 -12.74
C ARG A 80 -18.85 -6.93 -12.88
N VAL A 81 -18.56 -7.37 -14.10
CA VAL A 81 -17.56 -8.42 -14.38
C VAL A 81 -16.19 -7.97 -13.88
N LYS A 82 -15.76 -6.76 -14.23
CA LYS A 82 -14.49 -6.18 -13.75
C LYS A 82 -14.43 -6.14 -12.22
N ASN A 83 -15.47 -5.63 -11.56
CA ASN A 83 -15.48 -5.50 -10.10
C ASN A 83 -15.42 -6.88 -9.41
N LYS A 84 -16.09 -7.90 -9.97
CA LYS A 84 -15.98 -9.27 -9.46
C LYS A 84 -14.56 -9.79 -9.64
N TYR A 85 -13.96 -9.64 -10.82
CA TYR A 85 -12.55 -10.00 -11.06
C TYR A 85 -11.60 -9.33 -10.05
N ASP A 86 -11.71 -8.00 -9.87
CA ASP A 86 -10.89 -7.24 -8.94
C ASP A 86 -11.06 -7.71 -7.48
N SER A 87 -12.28 -8.08 -7.08
CA SER A 87 -12.56 -8.63 -5.74
C SER A 87 -11.88 -9.99 -5.52
N MET A 88 -11.90 -10.86 -6.54
CA MET A 88 -11.24 -12.17 -6.50
C MET A 88 -9.72 -12.00 -6.47
N TYR A 89 -9.18 -11.05 -7.23
CA TYR A 89 -7.76 -10.71 -7.19
C TYR A 89 -7.33 -10.14 -5.84
N ALA A 90 -8.17 -9.33 -5.19
CA ALA A 90 -7.90 -8.85 -3.83
C ALA A 90 -7.85 -10.00 -2.81
N LEU A 91 -8.74 -10.99 -2.95
CA LEU A 91 -8.73 -12.20 -2.12
C LEU A 91 -7.46 -13.03 -2.37
N TYR A 92 -7.06 -13.21 -3.63
CA TYR A 92 -5.79 -13.86 -3.98
C TYR A 92 -4.61 -13.18 -3.27
N LYS A 93 -4.48 -11.85 -3.33
CA LYS A 93 -3.38 -11.13 -2.65
C LYS A 93 -3.36 -11.38 -1.14
N LYS A 94 -4.53 -11.49 -0.50
CA LYS A 94 -4.65 -11.81 0.93
C LYS A 94 -4.10 -13.22 1.21
N GLN A 95 -4.49 -14.21 0.42
CA GLN A 95 -4.03 -15.59 0.58
C GLN A 95 -2.56 -15.77 0.19
N ALA A 96 -2.08 -15.11 -0.86
CA ALA A 96 -0.67 -15.12 -1.26
C ALA A 96 0.22 -14.49 -0.18
N LYS A 97 -0.28 -13.50 0.57
CA LYS A 97 0.42 -12.95 1.73
C LYS A 97 0.49 -13.97 2.87
N ARG A 98 -0.59 -14.72 3.13
CA ARG A 98 -0.61 -15.80 4.13
C ARG A 98 0.44 -16.87 3.82
N LEU A 99 0.56 -17.25 2.54
CA LEU A 99 1.59 -18.17 2.07
C LEU A 99 3.01 -17.69 2.43
N ARG A 100 3.26 -16.37 2.33
CA ARG A 100 4.56 -15.76 2.67
C ARG A 100 4.80 -15.56 4.17
N GLN A 101 3.77 -15.62 5.00
CA GLN A 101 3.84 -15.28 6.43
C GLN A 101 4.09 -16.48 7.36
N THR A 102 4.45 -17.65 6.83
CA THR A 102 4.57 -18.87 7.63
C THR A 102 5.89 -18.95 8.40
N GLY A 103 5.94 -18.19 9.50
CA GLY A 103 7.03 -18.19 10.46
C GLY A 103 6.79 -17.23 11.62
N GLY A 104 5.65 -17.30 12.32
CA GLY A 104 5.44 -16.58 13.59
C GLY A 104 5.31 -15.04 13.51
N GLY A 105 5.40 -14.46 12.30
CA GLY A 105 5.50 -13.02 12.11
C GLY A 105 6.95 -12.58 12.04
N LEU A 106 7.22 -11.49 11.31
CA LEU A 106 8.53 -10.83 11.18
C LEU A 106 9.12 -10.28 12.51
N GLY A 107 8.63 -10.76 13.65
CA GLY A 107 9.12 -10.47 14.99
C GLY A 107 8.47 -11.39 16.02
N GLY A 108 9.28 -12.24 16.64
CA GLY A 108 8.93 -12.88 17.91
C GLY A 108 9.36 -14.36 17.99
N ASN A 109 10.41 -14.59 18.79
CA ASN A 109 10.95 -15.88 19.27
C ASN A 109 11.66 -16.73 18.20
N ASP A 110 12.96 -17.01 18.29
CA ASP A 110 13.72 -17.43 19.47
C ASP A 110 15.15 -16.87 19.52
N ALA A 111 15.64 -16.67 20.74
CA ALA A 111 17.01 -16.27 21.08
C ALA A 111 18.04 -17.21 20.45
N LYS A 112 18.67 -16.75 19.36
CA LYS A 112 20.01 -17.19 18.99
C LYS A 112 20.86 -15.96 18.79
N ASP A 113 21.68 -15.70 19.81
CA ASP A 113 22.82 -14.80 19.76
C ASP A 113 23.86 -15.40 18.81
N GLU A 114 23.67 -15.20 17.52
CA GLU A 114 24.74 -15.40 16.53
C GLU A 114 24.80 -14.12 15.69
N ASP A 115 25.90 -13.40 15.86
CA ASP A 115 26.30 -12.16 15.17
C ASP A 115 26.50 -12.38 13.66
N ASP A 116 25.49 -12.90 12.96
CA ASP A 116 25.53 -13.01 11.51
C ASP A 116 24.95 -11.72 10.91
N ASP A 117 25.85 -10.81 10.49
CA ASP A 117 25.58 -9.54 9.79
C ASP A 117 24.96 -9.76 8.38
N SER A 118 24.42 -10.95 8.12
CA SER A 118 23.70 -11.26 6.90
C SER A 118 22.35 -10.55 6.89
N SER A 119 22.36 -9.33 6.36
CA SER A 119 21.15 -8.57 6.04
C SER A 119 20.23 -9.25 5.02
N HIS A 120 20.57 -10.45 4.51
CA HIS A 120 19.82 -11.20 3.52
C HIS A 120 19.00 -12.34 4.16
N GLU A 121 17.69 -12.30 3.95
CA GLU A 121 16.74 -13.31 4.40
C GLU A 121 16.13 -14.00 3.17
N TYR A 122 16.21 -15.33 3.12
CA TYR A 122 15.61 -16.13 2.06
C TYR A 122 14.33 -16.78 2.58
N MET A 123 13.33 -16.95 1.71
CA MET A 123 12.15 -17.72 2.06
C MET A 123 12.53 -19.18 2.27
N SER A 124 11.95 -19.83 3.29
CA SER A 124 12.15 -21.27 3.54
C SER A 124 11.70 -22.15 2.37
N PHE A 125 10.76 -21.66 1.55
CA PHE A 125 10.29 -22.33 0.36
C PHE A 125 9.83 -21.33 -0.70
N TYR A 126 9.96 -21.73 -1.97
CA TYR A 126 9.42 -21.02 -3.12
C TYR A 126 8.37 -21.90 -3.78
N ILE A 127 7.16 -21.36 -4.01
CA ILE A 127 6.10 -22.10 -4.70
C ILE A 127 6.10 -21.68 -6.18
N PRO A 128 6.39 -22.61 -7.11
CA PRO A 128 6.43 -22.29 -8.53
C PRO A 128 5.02 -22.00 -9.06
N GLN A 129 4.97 -21.63 -10.34
CA GLN A 129 3.74 -21.22 -11.02
C GLN A 129 2.63 -22.29 -10.94
N GLY A 130 3.02 -23.58 -10.99
CA GLY A 130 2.10 -24.72 -10.93
C GLY A 130 1.59 -25.12 -9.54
N GLY A 131 2.05 -24.45 -8.47
CA GLY A 131 1.81 -24.89 -7.09
C GLY A 131 2.99 -25.68 -6.50
N PRO A 132 2.88 -26.21 -5.27
CA PRO A 132 3.97 -26.92 -4.62
C PRO A 132 4.29 -28.24 -5.35
N GLU A 133 5.58 -28.51 -5.55
CA GLU A 133 6.05 -29.77 -6.13
C GLU A 133 5.93 -30.94 -5.14
N ASP A 134 6.02 -32.17 -5.64
CA ASP A 134 5.96 -33.37 -4.79
C ASP A 134 7.12 -33.47 -3.79
N THR A 135 8.21 -32.75 -4.03
CA THR A 135 9.38 -32.64 -3.14
C THR A 135 9.22 -31.54 -2.08
N ALA A 136 8.19 -30.70 -2.17
CA ALA A 136 7.98 -29.60 -1.22
C ALA A 136 7.68 -30.13 0.19
N GLU A 137 8.12 -29.38 1.21
CA GLU A 137 7.89 -29.71 2.61
C GLU A 137 6.39 -29.92 2.90
N PRO A 138 5.99 -30.94 3.69
CA PRO A 138 4.59 -31.22 3.99
C PRO A 138 3.82 -30.00 4.52
N ARG A 139 4.48 -29.14 5.30
CA ARG A 139 3.90 -27.89 5.80
C ARG A 139 3.40 -26.97 4.69
N VAL A 140 4.16 -26.85 3.60
CA VAL A 140 3.84 -26.00 2.45
C VAL A 140 2.66 -26.56 1.69
N LYS A 141 2.65 -27.89 1.47
CA LYS A 141 1.54 -28.59 0.83
C LYS A 141 0.25 -28.44 1.64
N ASN A 142 0.32 -28.62 2.96
CA ASN A 142 -0.83 -28.47 3.85
C ASN A 142 -1.40 -27.04 3.81
N LEU A 143 -0.53 -26.02 3.85
CA LEU A 143 -0.97 -24.64 3.74
C LEU A 143 -1.59 -24.33 2.38
N TRP A 144 -0.98 -24.83 1.30
CA TRP A 144 -1.52 -24.68 -0.06
C TRP A 144 -2.89 -25.32 -0.19
N SER A 145 -3.08 -26.54 0.31
CA SER A 145 -4.36 -27.24 0.33
C SER A 145 -5.41 -26.47 1.12
N GLN A 146 -5.06 -25.98 2.31
CA GLN A 146 -5.97 -25.16 3.12
C GLN A 146 -6.39 -23.87 2.41
N ILE A 147 -5.45 -23.18 1.76
CA ILE A 147 -5.76 -21.98 0.98
C ILE A 147 -6.66 -22.32 -0.22
N THR A 148 -6.42 -23.47 -0.87
CA THR A 148 -7.21 -23.91 -2.03
C THR A 148 -8.61 -24.32 -1.61
N GLU A 149 -8.78 -24.91 -0.43
CA GLU A 149 -10.09 -25.20 0.16
C GLU A 149 -10.86 -23.92 0.49
N GLU A 150 -10.21 -22.93 1.12
CA GLU A 150 -10.83 -21.63 1.41
C GLU A 150 -11.09 -20.79 0.16
N PHE A 151 -10.29 -20.98 -0.89
CA PHE A 151 -10.35 -20.21 -2.13
C PHE A 151 -9.97 -21.09 -3.33
N GLU A 152 -10.97 -21.76 -3.91
CA GLU A 152 -10.77 -22.72 -5.01
C GLU A 152 -10.05 -22.16 -6.25
N PHE A 153 -10.12 -20.84 -6.45
CA PHE A 153 -9.45 -20.16 -7.56
C PHE A 153 -8.01 -19.74 -7.24
N PHE A 154 -7.49 -20.05 -6.05
CA PHE A 154 -6.12 -19.72 -5.67
C PHE A 154 -5.09 -20.27 -6.66
N PRO A 155 -5.13 -21.55 -7.09
CA PRO A 155 -4.17 -22.07 -8.06
C PRO A 155 -4.20 -21.32 -9.39
N PHE A 156 -5.39 -20.96 -9.89
CA PHE A 156 -5.54 -20.17 -11.12
C PHE A 156 -4.86 -18.80 -11.01
N PHE A 157 -5.14 -18.04 -9.94
CA PHE A 157 -4.52 -16.74 -9.73
C PHE A 157 -3.02 -16.85 -9.45
N HIS A 158 -2.58 -17.86 -8.70
CA HIS A 158 -1.16 -18.08 -8.44
C HIS A 158 -0.40 -18.39 -9.72
N ASN A 159 -0.95 -19.23 -10.59
CA ASN A 159 -0.41 -19.51 -11.91
C ASN A 159 -0.24 -18.22 -12.74
N LEU A 160 -1.20 -17.29 -12.63
CA LEU A 160 -1.20 -16.06 -13.41
C LEU A 160 -0.25 -14.97 -12.89
N TYR A 161 -0.10 -14.87 -11.57
CA TYR A 161 0.52 -13.73 -10.89
C TYR A 161 1.84 -14.03 -10.17
N SER A 162 2.16 -15.29 -9.86
CA SER A 162 3.37 -15.66 -9.11
C SER A 162 4.68 -15.21 -9.78
N THR A 163 4.72 -15.22 -11.11
CA THR A 163 5.90 -14.83 -11.91
C THR A 163 6.01 -13.33 -12.15
N ARG A 164 5.04 -12.53 -11.67
CA ARG A 164 5.00 -11.08 -11.93
C ARG A 164 5.77 -10.33 -10.85
N ALA A 165 6.85 -9.66 -11.23
CA ALA A 165 7.66 -8.82 -10.33
C ALA A 165 6.83 -7.78 -9.55
N ASN A 166 5.73 -7.27 -10.13
CA ASN A 166 4.86 -6.31 -9.42
C ASN A 166 4.02 -6.94 -8.29
N VAL A 167 3.84 -8.27 -8.30
CA VAL A 167 3.04 -9.01 -7.30
C VAL A 167 3.94 -9.82 -6.37
N ASN A 168 4.96 -10.45 -6.93
CA ASN A 168 6.04 -11.11 -6.22
C ASN A 168 7.36 -10.44 -6.61
N PRO A 169 7.75 -9.32 -5.96
CA PRO A 169 9.01 -8.65 -6.27
C PRO A 169 10.18 -9.59 -6.01
N PRO A 170 11.27 -9.52 -6.78
CA PRO A 170 12.45 -10.35 -6.54
C PRO A 170 12.97 -10.19 -5.11
N VAL A 171 13.01 -8.93 -4.65
CA VAL A 171 13.58 -8.54 -3.37
C VAL A 171 12.66 -7.51 -2.69
N ILE A 172 12.41 -7.69 -1.40
CA ILE A 172 11.81 -6.68 -0.53
C ILE A 172 12.86 -6.22 0.47
N ILE A 173 13.14 -4.92 0.46
CA ILE A 173 13.97 -4.29 1.47
C ILE A 173 13.04 -3.79 2.58
N THR A 174 13.18 -4.31 3.79
CA THR A 174 12.44 -3.81 4.95
C THR A 174 12.97 -2.44 5.35
N GLY A 175 12.11 -1.59 5.91
CA GLY A 175 12.56 -0.33 6.52
C GLY A 175 13.49 -0.60 7.71
N VAL A 176 14.15 0.45 8.22
CA VAL A 176 15.00 0.35 9.41
C VAL A 176 14.11 0.03 10.62
N GLY A 177 14.06 -1.25 10.99
CA GLY A 177 13.37 -1.72 12.18
C GLY A 177 14.33 -1.80 13.37
N PRO A 178 13.84 -2.25 14.56
CA PRO A 178 14.69 -2.53 15.72
C PRO A 178 15.81 -3.54 15.40
N THR A 179 15.58 -4.42 14.41
CA THR A 179 16.52 -5.42 13.92
C THR A 179 17.32 -4.96 12.69
N GLY A 180 17.33 -3.66 12.41
CA GLY A 180 18.02 -3.09 11.25
C GLY A 180 17.24 -3.25 9.94
N ARG A 181 17.97 -3.07 8.84
CA ARG A 181 17.46 -3.20 7.47
C ARG A 181 17.67 -4.65 7.01
N LYS A 182 16.61 -5.31 6.56
CA LYS A 182 16.67 -6.66 6.00
C LYS A 182 16.30 -6.67 4.52
N ILE A 183 16.87 -7.61 3.78
CA ILE A 183 16.68 -7.83 2.35
C ILE A 183 16.06 -9.22 2.21
N VAL A 184 14.75 -9.28 2.00
CA VAL A 184 14.01 -10.54 1.86
C VAL A 184 13.88 -10.91 0.38
N HIS A 185 14.43 -12.06 -0.01
CA HIS A 185 14.33 -12.60 -1.37
C HIS A 185 13.08 -13.45 -1.53
N LEU A 186 12.05 -12.92 -2.21
CA LEU A 186 10.75 -13.62 -2.40
C LEU A 186 10.68 -14.46 -3.68
N GLN A 187 11.70 -14.36 -4.54
CA GLN A 187 11.85 -15.23 -5.69
C GLN A 187 13.05 -16.13 -5.48
N PRO A 188 13.02 -17.38 -5.99
CA PRO A 188 14.19 -18.23 -5.95
C PRO A 188 15.33 -17.51 -6.68
N PRO A 189 16.57 -17.58 -6.17
CA PRO A 189 17.72 -17.11 -6.92
C PRO A 189 17.68 -17.80 -8.28
N SER A 190 17.69 -17.01 -9.36
CA SER A 190 17.72 -17.61 -10.68
C SER A 190 18.98 -18.47 -10.76
N ASP A 191 18.88 -19.75 -11.12
CA ASP A 191 20.06 -20.63 -11.24
C ASP A 191 21.12 -20.08 -12.20
N LYS A 192 20.75 -19.13 -13.08
CA LYS A 192 21.68 -18.36 -13.91
C LYS A 192 22.60 -17.41 -13.11
N ALA A 193 22.27 -17.15 -11.85
CA ALA A 193 23.05 -16.39 -10.88
C ALA A 193 23.75 -17.28 -9.85
N ALA A 194 23.74 -18.61 -10.03
CA ALA A 194 24.91 -19.41 -9.69
C ALA A 194 26.05 -19.05 -10.66
N THR A 195 26.41 -17.77 -10.74
CA THR A 195 27.82 -17.42 -10.79
C THR A 195 28.46 -18.28 -9.71
N PRO A 196 29.37 -19.20 -10.07
CA PRO A 196 30.13 -19.95 -9.08
C PRO A 196 30.60 -18.93 -8.07
N ALA A 197 30.37 -19.21 -6.78
CA ALA A 197 30.84 -18.39 -5.67
C ALA A 197 32.17 -17.77 -6.05
N HIS A 198 32.18 -16.46 -6.33
CA HIS A 198 33.38 -15.71 -6.65
C HIS A 198 34.36 -16.53 -7.52
N VAL A 199 34.08 -16.78 -8.80
CA VAL A 199 35.21 -16.98 -9.72
C VAL A 199 36.07 -15.74 -9.48
N PRO A 200 37.27 -15.86 -8.87
CA PRO A 200 38.08 -14.69 -8.60
C PRO A 200 38.18 -13.95 -9.91
N PHE A 201 37.80 -12.66 -9.88
CA PHE A 201 38.03 -11.78 -11.02
C PHE A 201 39.44 -12.12 -11.48
N PRO A 202 39.61 -12.66 -12.69
CA PRO A 202 40.90 -13.19 -13.08
C PRO A 202 41.92 -12.07 -12.89
N ASP A 203 42.97 -12.29 -12.10
CA ASP A 203 43.91 -11.22 -11.71
C ASP A 203 44.51 -10.52 -12.93
N HIS A 204 44.50 -11.16 -14.10
CA HIS A 204 44.94 -10.59 -15.38
C HIS A 204 43.99 -9.52 -15.97
N LEU A 205 42.74 -9.41 -15.48
CA LEU A 205 41.79 -8.35 -15.83
C LEU A 205 41.81 -7.18 -14.84
N ILE A 206 42.51 -7.33 -13.71
CA ILE A 206 42.76 -6.24 -12.77
C ILE A 206 43.96 -5.46 -13.32
N ASP A 207 43.79 -4.15 -13.49
CA ASP A 207 44.87 -3.27 -13.92
C ASP A 207 46.08 -3.45 -13.00
N PRO A 208 47.26 -3.84 -13.52
CA PRO A 208 48.46 -4.04 -12.71
C PRO A 208 48.86 -2.79 -11.91
N ALA A 209 48.44 -1.59 -12.33
CA ALA A 209 48.66 -0.37 -11.57
C ALA A 209 47.88 -0.34 -10.24
N LEU A 210 46.72 -1.00 -10.17
CA LEU A 210 45.90 -1.08 -8.96
C LEU A 210 46.41 -2.14 -7.97
N LEU A 211 47.03 -3.22 -8.47
CA LEU A 211 47.66 -4.24 -7.62
C LEU A 211 48.89 -3.70 -6.86
N ASN A 212 49.58 -2.70 -7.42
CA ASN A 212 50.77 -2.10 -6.78
C ASN A 212 50.44 -1.03 -5.72
N LEU A 213 49.18 -0.58 -5.62
CA LEU A 213 48.77 0.44 -4.64
C LEU A 213 48.49 -0.13 -3.23
N SER A 214 48.34 -1.45 -3.08
CA SER A 214 48.03 -2.08 -1.78
C SER A 214 49.27 -2.57 -1.01
N ALA A 215 50.45 -2.60 -1.65
CA ALA A 215 51.64 -3.24 -1.09
C ALA A 215 52.48 -2.35 -0.15
N THR A 216 52.14 -1.08 0.05
CA THR A 216 52.91 -0.20 0.94
C THR A 216 51.99 0.48 1.96
N PRO A 217 51.84 -0.08 3.18
CA PRO A 217 51.21 0.68 4.25
C PRO A 217 52.04 1.95 4.51
N PRO A 218 51.42 3.15 4.50
CA PRO A 218 52.15 4.36 4.82
C PRO A 218 52.74 4.25 6.23
N PRO A 219 53.98 4.73 6.45
CA PRO A 219 54.60 4.68 7.76
C PRO A 219 53.70 5.40 8.77
N LEU A 220 53.32 4.66 9.82
CA LEU A 220 52.55 5.18 10.94
C LEU A 220 53.30 6.39 11.54
N PRO A 221 52.63 7.55 11.71
CA PRO A 221 53.25 8.66 12.40
C PRO A 221 53.56 8.27 13.86
N PRO A 222 54.65 8.80 14.45
CA PRO A 222 55.04 8.47 15.82
C PRO A 222 53.93 8.83 16.80
N ALA A 223 53.62 7.89 17.69
CA ALA A 223 52.57 8.01 18.69
C ALA A 223 52.81 9.22 19.60
N THR A 224 51.99 10.25 19.46
CA THR A 224 51.95 11.38 20.39
C THR A 224 51.32 10.91 21.71
N PRO A 225 51.98 11.11 22.88
CA PRO A 225 51.40 10.73 24.16
C PRO A 225 50.15 11.55 24.46
N LEU A 226 49.02 10.88 24.67
CA LEU A 226 47.80 11.52 25.16
C LEU A 226 47.98 11.93 26.63
N PRO A 227 47.67 13.18 27.02
CA PRO A 227 47.71 13.60 28.41
C PRO A 227 46.57 12.94 29.21
N PRO A 228 46.75 12.76 30.53
CA PRO A 228 45.77 12.10 31.40
C PRO A 228 44.48 12.92 31.47
N GLN A 229 43.37 12.31 31.04
CA GLN A 229 42.04 12.89 31.20
C GLN A 229 41.62 12.86 32.67
N SER A 230 41.67 14.02 33.31
CA SER A 230 41.01 14.28 34.58
C SER A 230 39.49 14.28 34.38
N ARG A 231 38.81 13.36 35.06
CA ARG A 231 37.34 13.34 35.15
C ARG A 231 36.88 14.56 35.94
N SER A 232 36.34 15.57 35.24
CA SER A 232 35.59 16.66 35.85
C SER A 232 34.16 16.62 35.34
N SER A 233 33.25 16.25 36.22
CA SER A 233 31.81 16.31 36.05
C SER A 233 31.33 17.73 36.29
N SER A 234 30.93 18.44 35.23
CA SER A 234 30.12 19.66 35.33
C SER A 234 29.24 19.81 34.07
N PRO A 235 28.00 20.29 34.21
CA PRO A 235 27.05 20.41 33.11
C PRO A 235 27.42 21.56 32.17
N ILE A 236 27.45 21.27 30.86
CA ILE A 236 27.79 22.23 29.81
C ILE A 236 26.58 23.13 29.53
N PRO A 237 26.66 24.47 29.71
CA PRO A 237 25.66 25.38 29.20
C PRO A 237 25.81 25.54 27.68
N TRP A 238 24.69 25.50 26.97
CA TRP A 238 24.63 25.71 25.52
C TRP A 238 25.18 27.09 25.13
N SER A 239 26.28 27.08 24.37
CA SER A 239 26.81 28.26 23.70
C SER A 239 26.49 28.18 22.20
N PRO A 240 25.96 29.25 21.57
CA PRO A 240 25.63 29.25 20.15
C PRO A 240 26.91 29.31 19.29
N SER A 241 27.01 28.38 18.33
CA SER A 241 28.15 28.31 17.39
C SER A 241 28.14 29.45 16.36
N PRO A 242 29.32 29.83 15.82
CA PRO A 242 29.49 30.99 14.97
C PRO A 242 29.02 30.76 13.53
N GLN A 243 28.40 31.79 12.96
CA GLN A 243 27.97 31.83 11.56
C GLN A 243 29.16 31.67 10.60
N LYS A 244 29.19 30.55 9.85
CA LYS A 244 30.04 30.39 8.68
C LYS A 244 29.59 31.37 7.59
N LYS A 245 30.50 32.29 7.24
CA LYS A 245 30.37 33.24 6.13
C LYS A 245 30.15 32.48 4.82
N ARG A 246 29.01 32.77 4.18
CA ARG A 246 28.60 32.28 2.87
C ARG A 246 29.30 33.11 1.78
N PRO A 247 29.97 32.52 0.79
CA PRO A 247 30.56 33.28 -0.29
C PRO A 247 29.49 33.83 -1.23
N SER A 248 29.74 35.05 -1.70
CA SER A 248 28.92 35.88 -2.58
C SER A 248 28.56 35.20 -3.91
N PRO A 249 27.41 35.55 -4.53
CA PRO A 249 26.96 34.94 -5.77
C PRO A 249 27.76 35.44 -6.99
N VAL A 250 28.25 34.48 -7.76
CA VAL A 250 28.80 34.68 -9.11
C VAL A 250 27.70 35.20 -10.03
N LYS A 251 27.95 36.36 -10.66
CA LYS A 251 27.15 36.94 -11.73
C LYS A 251 27.01 35.93 -12.88
N ARG A 252 25.79 35.44 -13.12
CA ARG A 252 25.42 34.80 -14.39
C ARG A 252 24.70 35.80 -15.28
N SER A 253 25.21 35.89 -16.50
CA SER A 253 24.76 36.69 -17.64
C SER A 253 23.32 36.35 -18.07
N PRO A 254 22.60 37.30 -18.71
CA PRO A 254 21.20 37.11 -19.10
C PRO A 254 21.13 36.33 -20.42
N LEU A 255 20.46 35.17 -20.41
CA LEU A 255 20.14 34.44 -21.64
C LEU A 255 18.63 34.20 -21.74
N LYS A 256 18.04 34.90 -22.71
CA LYS A 256 16.82 34.60 -23.48
C LYS A 256 15.52 34.35 -22.70
N GLU A 257 14.84 35.48 -22.51
CA GLU A 257 13.41 35.66 -22.34
C GLU A 257 12.60 34.96 -23.46
N ASN A 258 11.86 33.91 -23.11
CA ASN A 258 10.85 33.31 -23.97
C ASN A 258 9.60 34.21 -23.98
N ARG A 259 9.54 35.11 -24.98
CA ARG A 259 8.33 35.86 -25.31
C ARG A 259 7.24 34.92 -25.82
N VAL A 260 6.11 34.93 -25.14
CA VAL A 260 4.82 34.42 -25.63
C VAL A 260 4.32 35.36 -26.75
N PRO A 261 3.83 34.86 -27.89
CA PRO A 261 3.34 35.72 -28.96
C PRO A 261 2.03 36.43 -28.56
N PRO A 262 1.83 37.70 -28.95
CA PRO A 262 0.57 38.39 -28.73
C PRO A 262 -0.53 37.81 -29.65
N SER A 263 -1.60 37.31 -29.03
CA SER A 263 -2.84 36.96 -29.71
C SER A 263 -3.47 38.22 -30.30
N SER A 264 -3.34 38.37 -31.62
CA SER A 264 -4.01 39.40 -32.41
C SER A 264 -5.52 39.12 -32.46
N THR A 265 -6.27 39.84 -31.64
CA THR A 265 -7.74 39.85 -31.68
C THR A 265 -8.17 40.85 -32.77
N GLN A 266 -8.33 40.36 -34.01
CA GLN A 266 -9.00 41.13 -35.05
C GLN A 266 -10.50 41.26 -34.72
N LYS A 267 -10.93 42.48 -34.44
CA LYS A 267 -12.34 42.87 -34.32
C LYS A 267 -12.99 42.81 -35.70
N VAL A 268 -13.64 41.68 -36.01
CA VAL A 268 -14.62 41.61 -37.10
C VAL A 268 -15.95 42.14 -36.58
N LYS A 269 -16.31 43.35 -37.01
CA LYS A 269 -17.57 44.03 -36.69
C LYS A 269 -18.68 43.45 -37.58
N VAL A 270 -19.24 42.30 -37.21
CA VAL A 270 -20.47 41.79 -37.80
C VAL A 270 -21.65 42.32 -36.99
N LYS A 271 -22.39 43.24 -37.60
CA LYS A 271 -23.67 43.75 -37.11
C LYS A 271 -24.73 42.69 -37.47
N SER A 272 -24.96 41.73 -36.58
CA SER A 272 -26.16 40.88 -36.65
C SER A 272 -27.02 41.12 -35.42
N GLU A 273 -28.16 41.77 -35.61
CA GLU A 273 -29.25 41.81 -34.65
C GLU A 273 -29.81 40.39 -34.51
N ASN A 274 -29.34 39.64 -33.52
CA ASN A 274 -29.78 38.28 -33.28
C ASN A 274 -30.44 38.19 -31.90
N LYS A 275 -31.73 37.87 -31.88
CA LYS A 275 -32.64 37.83 -30.71
C LYS A 275 -32.35 36.67 -29.74
N ASN A 276 -31.10 36.20 -29.66
CA ASN A 276 -30.69 35.04 -28.87
C ASN A 276 -29.96 35.39 -27.55
N ASP A 277 -29.79 36.68 -27.24
CA ASP A 277 -29.03 37.13 -26.06
C ASP A 277 -29.67 36.76 -24.70
N THR A 278 -30.96 36.47 -24.66
CA THR A 278 -31.66 36.13 -23.42
C THR A 278 -31.31 34.74 -22.89
N VAL A 279 -30.95 33.80 -23.76
CA VAL A 279 -30.61 32.43 -23.36
C VAL A 279 -29.15 32.32 -22.89
N LEU A 280 -28.25 33.11 -23.50
CA LEU A 280 -26.84 33.16 -23.12
C LEU A 280 -26.62 33.83 -21.75
N SER A 281 -27.41 34.86 -21.41
CA SER A 281 -27.30 35.53 -20.11
C SER A 281 -27.73 34.62 -18.94
N ALA A 282 -28.80 33.84 -19.12
CA ALA A 282 -29.26 32.87 -18.12
C ALA A 282 -28.25 31.71 -17.93
N ALA A 283 -27.60 31.26 -19.00
CA ALA A 283 -26.54 30.26 -18.93
C ALA A 283 -25.29 30.80 -18.20
N LEU A 284 -24.92 32.06 -18.44
CA LEU A 284 -23.80 32.71 -17.75
C LEU A 284 -24.05 32.93 -16.26
N LEU A 285 -25.28 33.29 -15.86
CA LEU A 285 -25.65 33.42 -14.45
C LEU A 285 -25.62 32.05 -13.73
N ARG A 286 -26.16 31.00 -14.36
CA ARG A 286 -26.08 29.63 -13.81
C ARG A 286 -24.64 29.10 -13.76
N ALA A 287 -23.79 29.48 -14.71
CA ALA A 287 -22.38 29.15 -14.67
C ALA A 287 -21.70 29.85 -13.49
N ARG A 288 -21.97 31.14 -13.25
CA ARG A 288 -21.42 31.90 -12.12
C ARG A 288 -21.87 31.37 -10.76
N GLU A 289 -23.11 30.92 -10.62
CA GLU A 289 -23.60 30.27 -9.39
C GLU A 289 -22.96 28.89 -9.15
N ASN A 290 -22.60 28.17 -10.21
CA ASN A 290 -22.00 26.83 -10.11
C ASN A 290 -20.46 26.82 -10.05
N VAL A 291 -19.79 27.95 -10.33
CA VAL A 291 -18.35 28.09 -10.05
C VAL A 291 -18.20 28.15 -8.55
N LYS A 292 -17.95 26.98 -7.94
CA LYS A 292 -17.59 26.86 -6.53
C LYS A 292 -16.49 27.87 -6.24
N LYS A 293 -16.75 28.80 -5.30
CA LYS A 293 -15.73 29.73 -4.78
C LYS A 293 -14.48 28.90 -4.53
N THR A 294 -13.42 29.17 -5.29
CA THR A 294 -12.12 28.56 -5.05
C THR A 294 -11.81 28.81 -3.59
N PRO A 295 -11.48 27.78 -2.79
CA PRO A 295 -11.20 27.96 -1.38
C PRO A 295 -10.12 29.03 -1.27
N ALA A 296 -10.31 29.99 -0.37
CA ALA A 296 -9.34 31.04 -0.12
C ALA A 296 -7.96 30.39 -0.01
N LYS A 297 -6.97 30.96 -0.72
CA LYS A 297 -5.61 30.41 -0.77
C LYS A 297 -5.14 30.24 0.67
N ARG A 298 -5.10 29.00 1.16
CA ARG A 298 -4.51 28.68 2.46
C ARG A 298 -3.08 29.19 2.43
N THR A 299 -2.69 29.89 3.48
CA THR A 299 -1.30 30.31 3.59
C THR A 299 -0.42 29.07 3.76
N LEU A 300 0.87 29.22 3.47
CA LEU A 300 1.84 28.14 3.71
C LEU A 300 1.85 27.76 5.20
N GLU A 301 1.70 28.74 6.08
CA GLU A 301 1.63 28.57 7.53
C GLU A 301 0.41 27.71 7.94
N ASP A 302 -0.78 27.99 7.40
CA ASP A 302 -1.99 27.17 7.65
C ASP A 302 -1.80 25.70 7.25
N THR A 303 -1.06 25.47 6.16
CA THR A 303 -0.79 24.12 5.66
C THR A 303 0.18 23.37 6.57
N LEU A 304 1.20 24.07 7.09
CA LEU A 304 2.15 23.50 8.06
C LEU A 304 1.46 23.18 9.39
N VAL A 305 0.62 24.08 9.91
CA VAL A 305 -0.15 23.85 11.14
C VAL A 305 -1.08 22.65 10.96
N SER A 306 -1.80 22.56 9.84
CA SER A 306 -2.69 21.42 9.56
C SER A 306 -1.94 20.09 9.47
N LEU A 307 -0.74 20.05 8.89
CA LEU A 307 0.09 18.86 8.85
C LEU A 307 0.59 18.45 10.25
N HIS A 308 1.01 19.42 11.05
CA HIS A 308 1.46 19.16 12.41
C HIS A 308 0.31 18.62 13.28
N GLU A 309 -0.86 19.25 13.22
CA GLU A 309 -2.06 18.80 13.95
C GLU A 309 -2.48 17.38 13.52
N ALA A 310 -2.45 17.09 12.22
CA ALA A 310 -2.75 15.75 11.71
C ALA A 310 -1.76 14.70 12.24
N THR A 311 -0.47 15.06 12.34
CA THR A 311 0.59 14.18 12.85
C THR A 311 0.41 13.92 14.35
N VAL A 312 0.19 14.97 15.15
CA VAL A 312 -0.07 14.84 16.61
C VAL A 312 -1.33 14.01 16.86
N LYS A 313 -2.40 14.25 16.11
CA LYS A 313 -3.65 13.50 16.23
C LYS A 313 -3.48 12.04 15.83
N GLN A 314 -2.64 11.73 14.84
CA GLN A 314 -2.30 10.36 14.48
C GLN A 314 -1.44 9.68 15.55
N ALA A 315 -0.47 10.40 16.14
CA ALA A 315 0.36 9.89 17.23
C ALA A 315 -0.48 9.57 18.48
N ALA A 316 -1.36 10.47 18.90
CA ALA A 316 -2.27 10.25 20.02
C ALA A 316 -3.19 9.04 19.80
N LYS A 317 -3.69 8.84 18.58
CA LYS A 317 -4.47 7.63 18.24
C LYS A 317 -3.64 6.35 18.36
N ARG A 318 -2.38 6.37 17.93
CA ARG A 318 -1.49 5.20 18.05
C ARG A 318 -1.18 4.88 19.51
N ALA A 319 -0.89 5.90 20.32
CA ALA A 319 -0.67 5.74 21.76
C ALA A 319 -1.91 5.11 22.44
N ALA A 320 -3.10 5.65 22.20
CA ALA A 320 -4.35 5.09 22.73
C ALA A 320 -4.56 3.62 22.31
N THR A 321 -4.29 3.28 21.04
CA THR A 321 -4.41 1.87 20.61
C THR A 321 -3.36 0.95 21.24
N GLN A 322 -2.17 1.46 21.55
CA GLN A 322 -1.14 0.67 22.24
C GLN A 322 -1.50 0.46 23.71
N ASP A 323 -1.99 1.49 24.39
CA ASP A 323 -2.46 1.39 25.76
C ASP A 323 -3.62 0.39 25.90
N ASP A 324 -4.57 0.43 24.96
CA ASP A 324 -5.66 -0.54 24.89
C ASP A 324 -5.12 -1.98 24.72
N LEU A 325 -4.21 -2.20 23.77
CA LEU A 325 -3.61 -3.53 23.55
C LEU A 325 -2.84 -4.02 24.79
N ALA A 326 -2.11 -3.13 25.47
CA ALA A 326 -1.41 -3.45 26.71
C ALA A 326 -2.38 -3.87 27.82
N LYS A 327 -3.48 -3.13 28.01
CA LYS A 327 -4.56 -3.50 28.95
C LYS A 327 -5.17 -4.85 28.61
N ARG A 328 -5.42 -5.15 27.33
CA ARG A 328 -5.98 -6.44 26.92
C ARG A 328 -5.03 -7.60 27.21
N ARG A 329 -3.73 -7.39 26.99
CA ARG A 329 -2.70 -8.39 27.29
C ARG A 329 -2.65 -8.69 28.78
N LEU A 330 -2.63 -7.65 29.60
CA LEU A 330 -2.59 -7.77 31.06
C LEU A 330 -3.84 -8.47 31.61
N MET A 331 -5.03 -8.12 31.10
CA MET A 331 -6.28 -8.84 31.44
C MET A 331 -6.23 -10.34 31.09
N ILE A 332 -5.64 -10.71 29.95
CA ILE A 332 -5.51 -12.13 29.55
C ILE A 332 -4.54 -12.86 30.50
N GLU A 333 -3.45 -12.20 30.88
CA GLU A 333 -2.46 -12.75 31.81
C GLU A 333 -3.05 -12.98 33.21
N GLU A 334 -3.77 -12.00 33.77
CA GLU A 334 -4.45 -12.14 35.07
C GLU A 334 -5.48 -13.28 35.06
N LYS A 335 -6.28 -13.41 33.99
CA LYS A 335 -7.20 -14.57 33.84
C LYS A 335 -6.44 -15.90 33.76
N GLY A 336 -5.30 -15.91 33.09
CA GLY A 336 -4.41 -17.07 33.02
C GLY A 336 -3.97 -17.52 34.41
N GLN A 337 -3.56 -16.57 35.27
CA GLN A 337 -3.17 -16.84 36.65
C GLN A 337 -4.32 -17.39 37.50
N VAL A 338 -5.54 -16.86 37.35
CA VAL A 338 -6.74 -17.39 38.05
C VAL A 338 -7.02 -18.84 37.65
N LEU A 339 -6.91 -19.16 36.35
CA LEU A 339 -7.09 -20.51 35.85
C LEU A 339 -6.00 -21.47 36.34
N GLU A 340 -4.76 -20.99 36.48
CA GLU A 340 -3.65 -21.77 37.04
C GLU A 340 -3.87 -22.06 38.53
N MET A 341 -4.28 -21.07 39.32
CA MET A 341 -4.64 -21.24 40.73
C MET A 341 -5.83 -22.19 40.92
N PHE A 342 -6.83 -22.14 40.03
CA PHE A 342 -7.92 -23.12 40.00
C PHE A 342 -7.41 -24.55 39.74
N ARG A 343 -6.51 -24.74 38.76
CA ARG A 343 -5.91 -26.05 38.48
C ARG A 343 -5.07 -26.58 39.64
N ALA A 344 -4.44 -25.70 40.40
CA ALA A 344 -3.70 -26.05 41.62
C ALA A 344 -4.62 -26.37 42.82
N GLY A 345 -5.95 -26.28 42.67
CA GLY A 345 -6.93 -26.53 43.73
C GLY A 345 -7.03 -25.41 44.77
N MET A 346 -6.46 -24.23 44.50
CA MET A 346 -6.52 -23.07 45.40
C MET A 346 -7.86 -22.33 45.32
N TYR A 347 -8.56 -22.44 44.18
CA TYR A 347 -9.91 -21.91 44.00
C TYR A 347 -10.91 -23.03 43.77
N SER A 348 -12.13 -22.85 44.30
CA SER A 348 -13.29 -23.57 43.79
C SER A 348 -13.66 -23.05 42.39
N GLN A 349 -14.41 -23.84 41.63
CA GLN A 349 -14.82 -23.45 40.27
C GLN A 349 -15.64 -22.15 40.28
N GLU A 350 -16.52 -21.97 41.27
CA GLU A 350 -17.35 -20.77 41.40
C GLU A 350 -16.50 -19.54 41.73
N ALA A 351 -15.55 -19.65 42.66
CA ALA A 351 -14.65 -18.56 43.03
C ALA A 351 -13.75 -18.12 41.85
N ALA A 352 -13.27 -19.08 41.05
CA ALA A 352 -12.49 -18.77 39.85
C ALA A 352 -13.31 -18.02 38.79
N MET A 353 -14.57 -18.42 38.59
CA MET A 353 -15.49 -17.74 37.66
C MET A 353 -15.81 -16.32 38.13
N GLU A 354 -16.03 -16.12 39.43
CA GLU A 354 -16.30 -14.80 40.01
C GLU A 354 -15.10 -13.85 39.84
N GLU A 355 -13.88 -14.33 40.10
CA GLU A 355 -12.68 -13.49 39.95
C GLU A 355 -12.40 -13.17 38.47
N ILE A 356 -12.65 -14.09 37.54
CA ILE A 356 -12.57 -13.81 36.09
C ILE A 356 -13.59 -12.73 35.69
N ALA A 357 -14.83 -12.82 36.18
CA ALA A 357 -15.86 -11.83 35.89
C ALA A 357 -15.50 -10.45 36.47
N LYS A 358 -14.90 -10.42 37.67
CA LYS A 358 -14.38 -9.21 38.29
C LYS A 358 -13.24 -8.59 37.48
N ILE A 359 -12.28 -9.39 37.00
CA ILE A 359 -11.23 -8.94 36.08
C ILE A 359 -11.88 -8.33 34.83
N GLU A 360 -12.83 -9.02 34.19
CA GLU A 360 -13.54 -8.47 33.01
C GLU A 360 -14.21 -7.13 33.27
N SER A 361 -14.82 -6.96 34.44
CA SER A 361 -15.49 -5.71 34.82
C SER A 361 -14.51 -4.54 35.05
N GLN A 362 -13.29 -4.83 35.53
CA GLN A 362 -12.25 -3.82 35.75
C GLN A 362 -11.70 -3.28 34.43
N TYR A 363 -11.59 -4.12 33.39
CA TYR A 363 -11.11 -3.73 32.08
C TYR A 363 -12.27 -3.36 31.15
N THR A 364 -12.85 -2.17 31.36
CA THR A 364 -13.80 -1.62 30.40
C THR A 364 -13.08 -1.24 29.09
N PHE A 365 -13.23 -2.08 28.07
CA PHE A 365 -12.71 -1.78 26.75
C PHE A 365 -13.66 -0.83 26.03
N THR A 366 -13.13 0.31 25.56
CA THR A 366 -13.90 1.18 24.67
C THR A 366 -14.07 0.42 23.36
N GLN A 367 -15.19 -0.27 23.19
CA GLN A 367 -15.57 -0.88 21.91
C GLN A 367 -15.43 0.22 20.85
N PRO A 368 -14.58 0.04 19.83
CA PRO A 368 -14.40 1.06 18.81
C PRO A 368 -15.77 1.33 18.22
N SER A 369 -16.28 2.56 18.42
CA SER A 369 -17.59 2.97 17.94
C SER A 369 -17.70 2.48 16.50
N PRO A 370 -18.67 1.60 16.18
CA PRO A 370 -18.71 0.89 14.90
C PRO A 370 -18.58 1.94 13.83
N ALA A 371 -17.44 1.93 13.13
CA ALA A 371 -17.04 3.02 12.27
C ALA A 371 -18.23 3.35 11.38
N LYS A 372 -18.87 4.50 11.63
CA LYS A 372 -20.02 4.95 10.83
C LYS A 372 -19.54 4.86 9.40
N ARG A 373 -19.98 3.83 8.68
CA ARG A 373 -19.67 3.63 7.26
C ARG A 373 -20.16 4.92 6.61
N ARG A 374 -19.25 5.87 6.39
CA ARG A 374 -19.56 7.12 5.73
C ARG A 374 -20.05 6.70 4.36
N ARG A 375 -21.36 6.80 4.14
CA ARG A 375 -21.92 6.62 2.82
C ARG A 375 -21.20 7.66 1.94
N PRO A 376 -20.75 7.31 0.73
CA PRO A 376 -20.03 8.23 -0.15
C PRO A 376 -20.78 9.53 -0.51
N ARG A 377 -22.01 9.72 -0.03
CA ARG A 377 -22.85 10.90 -0.27
C ARG A 377 -22.67 12.05 0.73
N ASP A 378 -22.15 11.82 1.93
CA ASP A 378 -22.23 12.83 3.01
C ASP A 378 -21.00 13.74 3.13
N ILE A 379 -20.12 13.79 2.12
CA ILE A 379 -18.94 14.68 2.11
C ILE A 379 -19.32 16.14 1.76
N LEU A 380 -20.59 16.45 1.44
CA LEU A 380 -20.97 17.77 0.93
C LEU A 380 -21.86 18.63 1.84
N ALA A 381 -22.16 18.22 3.08
CA ALA A 381 -23.20 18.88 3.89
C ALA A 381 -22.74 19.33 5.29
N ASP A 382 -21.49 19.79 5.43
CA ASP A 382 -21.06 20.42 6.69
C ASP A 382 -20.55 21.85 6.39
N GLN A 383 -21.50 22.80 6.40
CA GLN A 383 -21.27 24.23 6.46
C GLN A 383 -22.14 24.77 7.61
N PRO A 384 -21.56 25.50 8.58
CA PRO A 384 -22.32 26.05 9.69
C PRO A 384 -23.23 27.19 9.19
N ASN A 385 -24.53 27.03 9.39
CA ASN A 385 -25.55 28.03 9.11
C ASN A 385 -25.42 29.19 10.11
N LYS A 386 -24.86 30.32 9.65
CA LYS A 386 -24.92 31.61 10.35
C LYS A 386 -25.83 32.54 9.55
N ASN A 387 -27.09 32.62 9.93
CA ASN A 387 -27.96 33.75 9.60
C ASN A 387 -28.39 34.42 10.92
N PRO A 388 -27.99 35.67 11.19
CA PRO A 388 -28.66 36.48 12.17
C PRO A 388 -29.95 37.04 11.54
N SER A 389 -31.07 36.75 12.20
CA SER A 389 -32.35 37.43 12.02
C SER A 389 -32.20 38.93 12.28
N LEU A 390 -32.45 39.74 11.26
CA LEU A 390 -32.71 41.17 11.40
C LEU A 390 -34.23 41.36 11.39
N ASN A 391 -34.74 41.82 12.53
CA ASN A 391 -36.07 42.41 12.65
C ASN A 391 -36.10 43.74 11.89
N LEU A 392 -37.14 43.94 11.09
CA LEU A 392 -37.93 45.17 10.98
C LEU A 392 -39.22 44.87 10.23
#